data_AF-A0A963DVY5-F1
#
_entry.id   AF-A0A963DVY5-F1
#
_cell.length_a   1.000
_cell.length_b   1.000
_cell.length_c   1.000
_cell.angle_alpha   90.00
_cell.angle_beta   90.00
_cell.angle_gamma   90.00
#
_symmetry.space_group_name_H-M   'P 1'
#
loop_
_entity.id
_entity.type
_entity.pdbx_description
1 polymer ?
#
loop_
_entity_poly.entity_id
_entity_poly.type
_entity_poly.pdbx_seq_one_letter_code
_entity_poly.pdbx_strand_id
1 'polypeptide(L)'
;MLKEYINDAWLPILQHNHLDSFEALWALNKEDWFEPPNYRRGGWSGVVKTSIALPDGGSAGVFIKRQENHFFRSWRNFFRLTATFEREFRNILNFRKLGVPTLEPIYYCQKTVNGKLRAIVVTRELEGYQPFDAQCYQPISRLGKSRRRQLIARVATTLRHMHDAHLQHNCLYLKHIFVKESPGGAPDARLIDLEKAKWRPIRSIITTRDLYSLYRCAEGWSRTDRLRFFLAYRNEERLSVESRKLVRAIVKRLVHKNRRV
;
A
#
# COMPACT_ATOMS: atom_id res chain seq x y z
N MET A 1 -15.44 -6.91 16.65
CA MET A 1 -15.24 -5.79 15.72
C MET A 1 -14.10 -4.95 16.25
N LEU A 2 -13.29 -4.34 15.38
CA LEU A 2 -12.33 -3.34 15.87
C LEU A 2 -13.10 -2.17 16.47
N LYS A 3 -12.64 -1.70 17.64
CA LYS A 3 -13.10 -0.44 18.22
C LYS A 3 -12.57 0.73 17.39
N GLU A 4 -13.08 1.91 17.68
CA GLU A 4 -12.48 3.16 17.25
C GLU A 4 -10.99 3.18 17.61
N TYR A 5 -10.19 3.74 16.70
CA TYR A 5 -8.77 3.96 16.86
C TYR A 5 -8.47 5.41 16.52
N ILE A 6 -7.72 6.05 17.42
CA ILE A 6 -7.10 7.35 17.19
C ILE A 6 -5.62 7.17 17.52
N ASN A 7 -4.75 7.65 16.65
CA ASN A 7 -3.32 7.67 16.91
C ASN A 7 -3.01 8.73 17.97
N ASP A 8 -2.37 8.34 19.08
CA ASP A 8 -2.09 9.23 20.22
C ASP A 8 -1.35 10.51 19.82
N ALA A 9 -0.40 10.42 18.88
CA ALA A 9 0.34 11.59 18.38
C ALA A 9 -0.53 12.55 17.56
N TRP A 10 -1.66 12.07 17.04
CA TRP A 10 -2.61 12.85 16.24
C TRP A 10 -3.82 13.34 17.03
N LEU A 11 -4.10 12.77 18.20
CA LEU A 11 -5.28 13.16 18.99
C LEU A 11 -5.30 14.67 19.30
N PRO A 12 -4.21 15.31 19.79
CA PRO A 12 -4.19 16.76 20.01
C PRO A 12 -4.38 17.57 18.72
N ILE A 13 -3.86 17.07 17.59
CA ILE A 13 -3.97 17.72 16.27
C ILE A 13 -5.43 17.67 15.80
N LEU A 14 -6.09 16.52 15.93
CA LEU A 14 -7.50 16.37 15.58
C LEU A 14 -8.40 17.24 16.47
N GLN A 15 -8.13 17.29 17.78
CA GLN A 15 -8.86 18.15 18.71
C GLN A 15 -8.73 19.64 18.38
N HIS A 16 -7.52 20.09 18.04
CA HIS A 16 -7.27 21.46 17.60
C HIS A 16 -8.12 21.86 16.39
N ASN A 17 -8.45 20.91 15.51
CA ASN A 17 -9.26 21.13 14.31
C ASN A 17 -10.74 20.74 14.49
N HIS A 18 -11.17 20.30 15.68
CA HIS A 18 -12.50 19.72 15.94
C HIS A 18 -12.83 18.50 15.05
N LEU A 19 -11.81 17.67 14.76
CA LEU A 19 -11.88 16.49 13.88
C LEU A 19 -11.64 15.16 14.63
N ASP A 20 -11.85 15.12 15.95
CA ASP A 20 -11.64 13.96 16.81
C ASP A 20 -12.87 13.02 16.90
N SER A 21 -13.91 13.27 16.11
CA SER A 21 -15.13 12.45 16.04
C SER A 21 -15.40 11.86 14.66
N PHE A 22 -16.14 10.74 14.64
CA PHE A 22 -16.59 10.10 13.40
C PHE A 22 -17.40 11.05 12.53
N GLU A 23 -18.36 11.78 13.11
CA GLU A 23 -19.27 12.68 12.42
C GLU A 23 -18.52 13.84 11.75
N ALA A 24 -17.54 14.44 12.44
CA ALA A 24 -16.71 15.51 11.90
C ALA A 24 -15.87 15.03 10.71
N LEU A 25 -15.15 13.90 10.86
CA LEU A 25 -14.35 13.32 9.79
C LEU A 25 -15.20 12.80 8.61
N TRP A 26 -16.42 12.33 8.88
CA TRP A 26 -17.35 11.90 7.85
C TRP A 26 -17.82 13.08 6.98
N ALA A 27 -18.10 14.23 7.61
CA ALA A 27 -18.62 15.42 6.93
C ALA A 27 -17.54 16.24 6.21
N LEU A 28 -16.29 16.19 6.67
CA LEU A 28 -15.19 17.03 6.17
C LEU A 28 -14.97 16.88 4.65
N ASN A 29 -15.14 17.94 3.88
CA ASN A 29 -14.90 17.97 2.42
C ASN A 29 -15.59 16.81 1.67
N LYS A 30 -16.76 16.36 2.13
CA LYS A 30 -17.42 15.15 1.60
C LYS A 30 -17.82 15.22 0.12
N GLU A 31 -17.82 16.41 -0.48
CA GLU A 31 -18.14 16.61 -1.91
C GLU A 31 -16.87 16.83 -2.78
N ASP A 32 -15.71 17.04 -2.16
CA ASP A 32 -14.43 17.32 -2.84
C ASP A 32 -13.61 16.03 -3.00
N TRP A 33 -14.04 15.18 -3.93
CA TRP A 33 -13.49 13.85 -4.12
C TRP A 33 -12.13 13.86 -4.81
N PHE A 34 -11.12 13.31 -4.15
CA PHE A 34 -9.84 12.98 -4.77
C PHE A 34 -9.96 11.69 -5.62
N GLU A 35 -10.62 10.66 -5.07
CA GLU A 35 -11.11 9.52 -5.84
C GLU A 35 -12.64 9.45 -5.68
N PRO A 36 -13.42 9.55 -6.78
CA PRO A 36 -14.87 9.57 -6.71
C PRO A 36 -15.42 8.23 -6.17
N PRO A 37 -16.64 8.24 -5.59
CA PRO A 37 -17.26 7.03 -5.07
C PRO A 37 -17.33 5.90 -6.11
N ASN A 38 -16.67 4.79 -5.80
CA ASN A 38 -16.70 3.57 -6.58
C ASN A 38 -17.77 2.62 -6.03
N TYR A 39 -18.82 2.37 -6.82
CA TYR A 39 -19.96 1.54 -6.45
C TYR A 39 -19.70 0.06 -6.76
N ARG A 40 -19.50 -0.73 -5.71
CA ARG A 40 -19.25 -2.18 -5.81
C ARG A 40 -19.52 -2.86 -4.47
N ARG A 41 -19.60 -4.19 -4.45
CA ARG A 41 -19.71 -4.99 -3.21
C ARG A 41 -20.89 -4.58 -2.29
N GLY A 42 -22.00 -4.15 -2.89
CA GLY A 42 -23.23 -3.77 -2.17
C GLY A 42 -23.27 -2.33 -1.66
N GLY A 43 -22.27 -1.50 -1.96
CA GLY A 43 -22.22 -0.11 -1.52
C GLY A 43 -21.17 0.68 -2.28
N TRP A 44 -20.55 1.66 -1.62
CA TRP A 44 -19.54 2.52 -2.24
C TRP A 44 -18.35 2.78 -1.33
N SER A 45 -17.23 3.15 -1.95
CA SER A 45 -16.04 3.67 -1.28
C SER A 45 -15.46 4.83 -2.08
N GLY A 46 -15.01 5.90 -1.41
CA GLY A 46 -14.37 7.05 -2.03
C GLY A 46 -13.24 7.60 -1.16
N VAL A 47 -12.42 8.49 -1.72
CA VAL A 47 -11.27 9.09 -1.04
C VAL A 47 -11.30 10.60 -1.18
N VAL A 48 -11.07 11.29 -0.08
CA VAL A 48 -10.83 12.74 -0.04
C VAL A 48 -9.40 13.00 0.41
N LYS A 49 -8.76 13.99 -0.18
CA LYS A 49 -7.46 14.50 0.23
C LYS A 49 -7.67 15.89 0.83
N THR A 50 -7.14 16.14 2.02
CA THR A 50 -7.22 17.46 2.66
C THR A 50 -6.00 17.71 3.53
N SER A 51 -5.85 18.92 4.05
CA SER A 51 -4.78 19.27 5.00
C SER A 51 -5.39 19.61 6.35
N ILE A 52 -4.74 19.17 7.43
CA ILE A 52 -5.14 19.45 8.81
C ILE A 52 -4.12 20.42 9.42
N ALA A 53 -4.58 21.49 10.09
CA ALA A 53 -3.68 22.46 10.71
C ALA A 53 -2.93 21.85 11.90
N LEU A 54 -1.65 22.15 12.03
CA LEU A 54 -0.82 21.70 13.16
C LEU A 54 -0.85 22.75 14.27
N PRO A 55 -0.87 22.37 15.57
CA PRO A 55 -0.88 23.31 16.69
C PRO A 55 0.28 24.31 16.69
N ASP A 56 1.45 23.89 16.22
CA ASP A 56 2.68 24.70 16.18
C ASP A 56 2.83 25.52 14.88
N GLY A 57 1.79 25.55 14.04
CA GLY A 57 1.80 26.20 12.73
C GLY A 57 2.07 25.24 11.56
N GLY A 58 1.63 25.63 10.37
CA GLY A 58 1.65 24.79 9.18
C GLY A 58 0.50 23.78 9.12
N SER A 59 0.62 22.80 8.22
CA SER A 59 -0.41 21.78 8.02
C SER A 59 0.19 20.44 7.61
N ALA A 60 -0.57 19.37 7.80
CA ALA A 60 -0.22 18.04 7.34
C ALA A 60 -1.31 17.50 6.40
N GLY A 61 -0.88 17.05 5.22
CA GLY A 61 -1.75 16.37 4.28
C GLY A 61 -2.25 15.03 4.82
N VAL A 62 -3.52 14.72 4.59
CA VAL A 62 -4.18 13.47 4.97
C VAL A 62 -5.09 12.95 3.87
N PHE A 63 -5.25 11.64 3.82
CA PHE A 63 -6.26 10.97 3.01
C PHE A 63 -7.35 10.41 3.93
N ILE A 64 -8.60 10.74 3.61
CA ILE A 64 -9.79 10.26 4.30
C ILE A 64 -10.52 9.32 3.35
N LYS A 65 -10.45 8.01 3.64
CA LYS A 65 -11.17 6.99 2.90
C LYS A 65 -12.51 6.73 3.57
N ARG A 66 -13.62 6.87 2.83
CA ARG A 66 -14.98 6.65 3.33
C ARG A 66 -15.64 5.50 2.59
N GLN A 67 -16.43 4.73 3.31
CA GLN A 67 -17.27 3.71 2.71
C GLN A 67 -18.63 3.62 3.38
N GLU A 68 -19.63 3.20 2.62
CA GLU A 68 -20.97 2.86 3.09
C GLU A 68 -21.40 1.56 2.43
N ASN A 69 -21.83 0.57 3.23
CA ASN A 69 -22.30 -0.75 2.79
C ASN A 69 -21.36 -1.48 1.81
N HIS A 70 -20.07 -1.15 1.80
CA HIS A 70 -19.07 -1.77 0.95
C HIS A 70 -18.34 -2.90 1.69
N PHE A 71 -18.77 -4.14 1.44
CA PHE A 71 -18.44 -5.29 2.29
C PHE A 71 -17.46 -6.28 1.68
N PHE A 72 -16.83 -7.07 2.54
CA PHE A 72 -16.18 -8.33 2.17
C PHE A 72 -16.62 -9.46 3.10
N ARG A 73 -16.40 -10.70 2.64
CA ARG A 73 -16.52 -11.91 3.46
C ARG A 73 -15.16 -12.61 3.54
N SER A 74 -14.86 -13.17 4.70
CA SER A 74 -13.64 -13.95 4.91
C SER A 74 -13.89 -15.06 5.92
N TRP A 75 -13.26 -16.22 5.71
CA TRP A 75 -13.21 -17.31 6.67
C TRP A 75 -12.75 -16.84 8.06
N ARG A 76 -11.81 -15.89 8.13
CA ARG A 76 -11.30 -15.34 9.40
C ARG A 76 -12.36 -14.61 10.23
N ASN A 77 -13.41 -14.13 9.58
CA ASN A 77 -14.54 -13.47 10.23
C ASN A 77 -15.80 -14.36 10.15
N PHE A 78 -15.65 -15.68 9.98
CA PHE A 78 -16.76 -16.63 9.81
C PHE A 78 -17.76 -16.21 8.72
N PHE A 79 -17.25 -15.65 7.62
CA PHE A 79 -18.04 -15.09 6.50
C PHE A 79 -19.01 -13.98 6.84
N ARG A 80 -18.93 -13.39 8.03
CA ARG A 80 -19.71 -12.20 8.39
C ARG A 80 -19.36 -11.06 7.43
N LEU A 81 -20.39 -10.32 7.02
CA LEU A 81 -20.21 -9.09 6.25
C LEU A 81 -19.42 -8.10 7.09
N THR A 82 -18.25 -7.70 6.60
CA THR A 82 -17.35 -6.78 7.30
C THR A 82 -16.99 -5.63 6.36
N ALA A 83 -16.84 -4.43 6.90
CA ALA A 83 -16.39 -3.25 6.15
C ALA A 83 -15.02 -3.50 5.50
N THR A 84 -14.88 -3.24 4.19
CA THR A 84 -13.61 -3.44 3.48
C THR A 84 -12.46 -2.66 4.10
N PHE A 85 -12.71 -1.44 4.58
CA PHE A 85 -11.70 -0.65 5.28
C PHE A 85 -11.30 -1.18 6.66
N GLU A 86 -12.11 -2.02 7.32
CA GLU A 86 -11.64 -2.75 8.51
C GLU A 86 -10.45 -3.63 8.15
N ARG A 87 -10.49 -4.30 6.98
CA ARG A 87 -9.41 -5.16 6.51
C ARG A 87 -8.17 -4.38 6.13
N GLU A 88 -8.32 -3.29 5.39
CA GLU A 88 -7.20 -2.44 5.03
C GLU A 88 -6.52 -1.87 6.28
N PHE A 89 -7.30 -1.34 7.23
CA PHE A 89 -6.79 -0.81 8.49
C PHE A 89 -6.04 -1.87 9.31
N ARG A 90 -6.60 -3.08 9.46
CA ARG A 90 -5.89 -4.21 10.10
C ARG A 90 -4.55 -4.50 9.45
N ASN A 91 -4.50 -4.47 8.12
CA ASN A 91 -3.26 -4.73 7.40
C ASN A 91 -2.25 -3.59 7.60
N ILE A 92 -2.67 -2.32 7.61
CA ILE A 92 -1.79 -1.19 7.93
C ILE A 92 -1.18 -1.37 9.33
N LEU A 93 -2.00 -1.66 10.35
CA LEU A 93 -1.50 -1.91 11.71
C LEU A 93 -0.53 -3.10 11.76
N ASN A 94 -0.84 -4.19 11.06
CA ASN A 94 0.00 -5.38 11.05
C ASN A 94 1.34 -5.14 10.34
N PHE A 95 1.35 -4.38 9.23
CA PHE A 95 2.57 -3.99 8.54
C PHE A 95 3.47 -3.15 9.46
N ARG A 96 2.89 -2.15 10.15
CA ARG A 96 3.62 -1.31 11.12
C ARG A 96 4.18 -2.12 12.28
N LYS A 97 3.38 -3.03 12.86
CA LYS A 97 3.82 -3.92 13.95
C LYS A 97 5.02 -4.78 13.54
N LEU A 98 5.06 -5.19 12.27
CA LEU A 98 6.14 -6.00 11.71
C LEU A 98 7.28 -5.16 11.11
N GLY A 99 7.27 -3.83 11.30
CA GLY A 99 8.29 -2.93 10.81
C GLY A 99 8.30 -2.73 9.28
N VAL A 100 7.30 -3.24 8.55
CA VAL A 100 7.23 -3.11 7.10
C VAL A 100 6.78 -1.68 6.75
N PRO A 101 7.58 -0.90 5.99
CA PRO A 101 7.26 0.49 5.66
C PRO A 101 5.91 0.63 4.92
N THR A 102 5.00 1.41 5.50
CA THR A 102 3.66 1.67 4.96
C THR A 102 3.13 3.04 5.43
N LEU A 103 1.83 3.26 5.28
CA LEU A 103 1.09 4.43 5.72
C LEU A 103 1.14 4.60 7.23
N GLU A 104 0.99 5.84 7.68
CA GLU A 104 0.74 6.16 9.08
C GLU A 104 -0.77 6.29 9.29
N PRO A 105 -1.42 5.38 10.03
CA PRO A 105 -2.82 5.50 10.36
C PRO A 105 -3.02 6.60 11.40
N ILE A 106 -4.02 7.44 11.16
CA ILE A 106 -4.43 8.55 12.03
C ILE A 106 -5.69 8.17 12.78
N TYR A 107 -6.70 7.69 12.06
CA TYR A 107 -8.02 7.38 12.61
C TYR A 107 -8.65 6.18 11.91
N TYR A 108 -9.38 5.37 12.67
CA TYR A 108 -10.30 4.37 12.12
C TYR A 108 -11.53 4.25 13.01
N CYS A 109 -12.70 4.22 12.38
CA CYS A 109 -13.94 3.86 13.06
C CYS A 109 -14.94 3.28 12.06
N GLN A 110 -15.84 2.44 12.56
CA GLN A 110 -17.00 1.97 11.82
C GLN A 110 -18.25 2.10 12.68
N LYS A 111 -19.34 2.56 12.08
CA LYS A 111 -20.60 2.85 12.76
C LYS A 111 -21.77 2.57 11.83
N THR A 112 -22.86 2.05 12.38
CA THR A 112 -24.12 1.94 11.64
C THR A 112 -24.90 3.24 11.81
N VAL A 113 -25.20 3.92 10.71
CA VAL A 113 -25.98 5.17 10.69
C VAL A 113 -27.17 4.96 9.75
N ASN A 114 -28.39 5.13 10.27
CA ASN A 114 -29.64 4.90 9.53
C ASN A 114 -29.68 3.53 8.82
N GLY A 115 -29.27 2.47 9.54
CA GLY A 115 -29.22 1.10 9.01
C GLY A 115 -28.08 0.81 8.03
N LYS A 116 -27.21 1.77 7.72
CA LYS A 116 -26.09 1.61 6.80
C LYS A 116 -24.76 1.52 7.54
N LEU A 117 -23.96 0.50 7.27
CA LEU A 117 -22.62 0.37 7.85
C LEU A 117 -21.66 1.32 7.15
N ARG A 118 -21.15 2.29 7.89
CA ARG A 118 -20.13 3.23 7.43
C ARG A 118 -18.79 2.93 8.09
N ALA A 119 -17.71 3.15 7.36
CA ALA A 119 -16.36 3.10 7.94
C ALA A 119 -15.46 4.18 7.36
N ILE A 120 -14.55 4.69 8.20
CA ILE A 120 -13.54 5.68 7.85
C ILE A 120 -12.16 5.10 8.15
N VAL A 121 -11.22 5.30 7.24
CA VAL A 121 -9.78 5.18 7.50
C VAL A 121 -9.11 6.50 7.12
N VAL A 122 -8.43 7.12 8.08
CA VAL A 122 -7.61 8.31 7.84
C VAL A 122 -6.15 7.93 7.92
N THR A 123 -5.36 8.31 6.92
CA THR A 123 -3.92 8.10 6.88
C THR A 123 -3.19 9.38 6.54
N ARG A 124 -2.01 9.60 7.13
CA ARG A 124 -1.14 10.70 6.75
C ARG A 124 -0.72 10.56 5.29
N GLU A 125 -0.70 11.67 4.58
CA GLU A 125 -0.12 11.74 3.23
C GLU A 125 1.37 11.36 3.27
N LEU A 126 1.81 10.63 2.25
CA LEU A 126 3.22 10.34 2.03
C LEU A 126 3.90 11.54 1.35
N GLU A 127 4.11 12.61 2.11
CA GLU A 127 4.68 13.85 1.59
C GLU A 127 6.11 13.66 1.02
N GLY A 128 6.30 14.12 -0.22
CA GLY A 128 7.54 13.96 -0.98
C GLY A 128 7.75 12.56 -1.55
N TYR A 129 6.79 11.65 -1.42
CA TYR A 129 6.81 10.36 -2.10
C TYR A 129 6.09 10.45 -3.44
N GLN A 130 6.57 9.66 -4.40
CA GLN A 130 5.93 9.48 -5.70
C GLN A 130 5.70 7.98 -5.95
N PRO A 131 4.58 7.58 -6.59
CA PRO A 131 4.41 6.21 -7.06
C PRO A 131 5.59 5.79 -7.95
N PHE A 132 6.04 4.54 -7.87
CA PHE A 132 7.23 4.10 -8.62
C PHE A 132 6.98 3.92 -10.14
N ASP A 133 5.75 4.15 -10.60
CA ASP A 133 5.37 4.34 -11.99
C ASP A 133 5.05 5.80 -12.36
N ALA A 134 5.33 6.78 -11.49
CA ALA A 134 5.22 8.19 -11.82
C ALA A 134 6.15 8.57 -12.99
N GLN A 135 5.78 9.62 -13.72
CA GLN A 135 6.49 10.09 -14.92
C GLN A 135 7.99 10.36 -14.65
N CYS A 136 8.35 10.83 -13.46
CA CYS A 136 9.75 11.08 -13.07
C CYS A 136 10.63 9.82 -13.00
N TYR A 137 10.02 8.62 -13.01
CA TYR A 137 10.69 7.32 -13.05
C TYR A 137 10.54 6.61 -14.40
N GLN A 138 9.78 7.18 -15.34
CA GLN A 138 9.45 6.52 -16.61
C GLN A 138 10.06 7.21 -17.84
N PRO A 139 10.60 6.42 -18.79
CA PRO A 139 11.01 5.03 -18.62
C PRO A 139 12.21 4.95 -17.67
N ILE A 140 12.26 3.89 -16.86
CA ILE A 140 13.33 3.69 -15.86
C ILE A 140 14.74 3.63 -16.51
N SER A 141 14.80 3.35 -17.82
CA SER A 141 16.03 3.33 -18.61
C SER A 141 16.69 4.69 -18.79
N ARG A 142 15.93 5.80 -18.70
CA ARG A 142 16.45 7.17 -18.80
C ARG A 142 17.06 7.68 -17.49
N LEU A 143 16.82 6.97 -16.39
CA LEU A 143 17.43 7.32 -15.10
C LEU A 143 18.94 7.04 -15.12
N GLY A 144 19.72 7.94 -14.53
CA GLY A 144 21.15 7.73 -14.32
C GLY A 144 21.43 6.39 -13.62
N LYS A 145 22.51 5.71 -14.03
CA LYS A 145 22.80 4.32 -13.59
C LYS A 145 22.81 4.14 -12.07
N SER A 146 23.38 5.10 -11.33
CA SER A 146 23.44 5.06 -9.86
C SER A 146 22.06 5.20 -9.23
N ARG A 147 21.32 6.27 -9.58
CA ARG A 147 19.94 6.55 -9.13
C ARG A 147 19.02 5.34 -9.37
N ARG A 148 19.03 4.81 -10.60
CA ARG A 148 18.27 3.62 -10.99
C ARG A 148 18.56 2.41 -10.09
N ARG A 149 19.84 2.13 -9.81
CA ARG A 149 20.24 1.00 -8.96
C ARG A 149 19.78 1.19 -7.52
N GLN A 150 19.92 2.39 -6.96
CA GLN A 150 19.50 2.70 -5.60
C GLN A 150 17.98 2.54 -5.42
N LEU A 151 17.18 3.08 -6.35
CA LEU A 151 15.72 2.96 -6.32
C LEU A 151 15.29 1.49 -6.38
N ILE A 152 15.83 0.73 -7.34
CA ILE A 152 15.52 -0.69 -7.50
C ILE A 152 15.93 -1.50 -6.27
N ALA A 153 17.11 -1.25 -5.70
CA ALA A 153 17.58 -1.92 -4.50
C ALA A 153 16.70 -1.58 -3.28
N ARG A 154 16.26 -0.33 -3.13
CA ARG A 154 15.37 0.06 -2.02
C ARG A 154 14.00 -0.60 -2.12
N VAL A 155 13.41 -0.62 -3.31
CA VAL A 155 12.12 -1.31 -3.52
C VAL A 155 12.28 -2.81 -3.28
N ALA A 156 13.36 -3.42 -3.79
CA ALA A 156 13.64 -4.83 -3.60
C ALA A 156 13.81 -5.21 -2.11
N THR A 157 14.55 -4.42 -1.34
CA THR A 157 14.76 -4.64 0.10
C THR A 157 13.48 -4.44 0.91
N THR A 158 12.65 -3.45 0.56
CA THR A 158 11.34 -3.23 1.17
C THR A 158 10.40 -4.42 0.95
N LEU A 159 10.38 -4.96 -0.27
CA LEU A 159 9.56 -6.14 -0.60
C LEU A 159 10.12 -7.43 0.01
N ARG A 160 11.44 -7.54 0.15
CA ARG A 160 12.07 -8.62 0.94
C ARG A 160 11.57 -8.60 2.37
N HIS A 161 11.64 -7.44 3.03
CA HIS A 161 11.16 -7.29 4.40
C HIS A 161 9.68 -7.71 4.55
N MET A 162 8.81 -7.27 3.64
CA MET A 162 7.40 -7.69 3.62
C MET A 162 7.25 -9.22 3.50
N HIS A 163 7.96 -9.84 2.56
CA HIS A 163 7.86 -11.29 2.34
C HIS A 163 8.52 -12.12 3.44
N ASP A 164 9.56 -11.61 4.09
CA ASP A 164 10.22 -12.22 5.26
C ASP A 164 9.28 -12.25 6.46
N ALA A 165 8.45 -11.22 6.60
CA ALA A 165 7.34 -11.17 7.56
C ALA A 165 6.12 -12.01 7.13
N HIS A 166 6.26 -12.84 6.08
CA HIS A 166 5.20 -13.72 5.55
C HIS A 166 3.95 -12.97 5.04
N LEU A 167 4.10 -11.70 4.68
CA LEU A 167 3.03 -10.89 4.13
C LEU A 167 3.02 -10.94 2.61
N GLN A 168 1.88 -11.27 2.04
CA GLN A 168 1.61 -11.19 0.61
C GLN A 168 0.73 -9.96 0.35
N HIS A 169 1.18 -9.05 -0.50
CA HIS A 169 0.41 -7.88 -0.93
C HIS A 169 -0.77 -8.26 -1.82
N ASN A 170 -0.63 -9.29 -2.67
CA ASN A 170 -1.65 -9.85 -3.57
C ASN A 170 -2.11 -8.92 -4.73
N CYS A 171 -1.79 -7.63 -4.67
CA CYS A 171 -1.99 -6.62 -5.72
C CYS A 171 -0.76 -5.72 -5.88
N LEU A 172 0.43 -6.31 -5.86
CA LEU A 172 1.68 -5.58 -5.95
C LEU A 172 1.90 -5.00 -7.36
N TYR A 173 1.73 -3.69 -7.50
CA TYR A 173 1.96 -2.92 -8.72
C TYR A 173 2.87 -1.73 -8.42
N LEU A 174 3.53 -1.17 -9.44
CA LEU A 174 4.44 -0.03 -9.26
C LEU A 174 3.74 1.19 -8.63
N LYS A 175 2.50 1.49 -9.02
CA LYS A 175 1.68 2.52 -8.36
C LYS A 175 1.40 2.31 -6.88
N HIS A 176 1.59 1.11 -6.35
CA HIS A 176 1.37 0.83 -4.92
C HIS A 176 2.68 0.85 -4.11
N ILE A 177 3.79 1.18 -4.78
CA ILE A 177 5.11 1.34 -4.17
C ILE A 177 5.46 2.82 -4.28
N PHE A 178 5.42 3.52 -3.17
CA PHE A 178 5.74 4.94 -3.10
C PHE A 178 7.21 5.11 -2.72
N VAL A 179 7.94 5.93 -3.45
CA VAL A 179 9.38 6.15 -3.27
C VAL A 179 9.64 7.63 -2.98
N LYS A 180 10.50 7.90 -2.00
CA LYS A 180 10.99 9.24 -1.69
C LYS A 180 12.49 9.27 -1.83
N GLU A 181 12.97 10.18 -2.66
CA GLU A 181 14.39 10.44 -2.80
C GLU A 181 14.79 11.57 -1.85
N SER A 182 15.91 11.41 -1.17
CA SER A 182 16.49 12.47 -0.33
C SER A 182 17.80 12.93 -0.95
N PRO A 183 18.05 14.25 -1.08
CA PRO A 183 19.33 14.75 -1.56
C PRO A 183 20.49 14.16 -0.75
N GLY A 184 21.42 13.47 -1.40
CA GLY A 184 22.59 12.84 -0.75
C GLY A 184 22.29 11.62 0.12
N GLY A 185 21.02 11.21 0.26
CA GLY A 185 20.58 10.09 1.10
C GLY A 185 20.14 8.86 0.32
N ALA A 186 20.01 7.73 1.02
CA ALA A 186 19.36 6.55 0.45
C ALA A 186 17.87 6.83 0.23
N PRO A 187 17.27 6.37 -0.89
CA PRO A 187 15.83 6.52 -1.09
C PRO A 187 15.06 5.73 -0.02
N ASP A 188 13.86 6.21 0.33
CA ASP A 188 12.89 5.46 1.13
C ASP A 188 11.79 4.87 0.22
N ALA A 189 11.18 3.77 0.64
CA ALA A 189 10.06 3.17 -0.07
C ALA A 189 8.99 2.68 0.92
N ARG A 190 7.72 2.91 0.58
CA ARG A 190 6.55 2.54 1.39
C ARG A 190 5.51 1.85 0.53
N LEU A 191 4.79 0.90 1.13
CA LEU A 191 3.74 0.15 0.46
C LEU A 191 2.36 0.70 0.83
N ILE A 192 1.50 0.85 -0.16
CA ILE A 192 0.10 1.30 0.00
C ILE A 192 -0.87 0.27 -0.61
N ASP A 193 -2.17 0.55 -0.58
CA ASP A 193 -3.24 -0.37 -1.04
C ASP A 193 -3.11 -1.76 -0.41
N LEU A 194 -3.23 -1.79 0.92
CA LEU A 194 -3.11 -3.00 1.71
C LEU A 194 -4.45 -3.75 1.85
N GLU A 195 -5.49 -3.35 1.11
CA GLU A 195 -6.82 -3.94 1.21
C GLU A 195 -6.77 -5.46 1.03
N LYS A 196 -6.00 -5.96 0.07
CA LYS A 196 -5.94 -7.40 -0.26
C LYS A 196 -4.74 -8.13 0.34
N ALA A 197 -3.95 -7.44 1.16
CA ALA A 197 -2.78 -8.03 1.80
C ALA A 197 -3.20 -9.13 2.79
N LYS A 198 -2.35 -10.14 2.96
CA LYS A 198 -2.62 -11.30 3.82
C LYS A 198 -1.35 -12.05 4.18
N TRP A 199 -1.38 -12.68 5.34
CA TRP A 199 -0.33 -13.61 5.76
C TRP A 199 -0.39 -14.95 4.98
N ARG A 200 0.76 -15.53 4.67
CA ARG A 200 0.90 -16.85 4.04
C ARG A 200 2.11 -17.61 4.62
N PRO A 201 2.01 -18.93 4.84
CA PRO A 201 3.11 -19.69 5.44
C PRO A 201 4.32 -19.85 4.53
N ILE A 202 4.12 -19.94 3.21
CA ILE A 202 5.18 -20.33 2.27
C ILE A 202 5.67 -19.12 1.48
N ARG A 203 6.90 -18.66 1.77
CA ARG A 203 7.54 -17.48 1.14
C ARG A 203 7.69 -17.60 -0.38
N SER A 204 7.94 -18.80 -0.92
CA SER A 204 8.07 -18.98 -2.37
C SER A 204 6.75 -18.74 -3.13
N ILE A 205 5.61 -19.08 -2.52
CA ILE A 205 4.27 -18.81 -3.08
C ILE A 205 3.99 -17.31 -3.06
N ILE A 206 4.30 -16.64 -1.94
CA ILE A 206 4.20 -15.17 -1.80
C ILE A 206 5.00 -14.50 -2.91
N THR A 207 6.30 -14.81 -2.96
CA THR A 207 7.25 -14.22 -3.91
C THR A 207 6.78 -14.43 -5.34
N THR A 208 6.40 -15.67 -5.70
CA THR A 208 5.93 -15.98 -7.05
C THR A 208 4.68 -15.18 -7.41
N ARG A 209 3.74 -15.01 -6.46
CA ARG A 209 2.47 -14.31 -6.72
C ARG A 209 2.66 -12.80 -6.87
N ASP A 210 3.45 -12.19 -5.99
CA ASP A 210 3.62 -10.74 -5.93
C ASP A 210 4.64 -10.24 -6.96
N LEU A 211 5.81 -10.90 -7.09
CA LEU A 211 6.78 -10.50 -8.11
C LEU A 211 6.29 -10.77 -9.54
N TYR A 212 5.42 -11.77 -9.73
CA TYR A 212 4.70 -11.93 -11.00
C TYR A 212 3.83 -10.71 -11.33
N SER A 213 3.04 -10.23 -10.35
CA SER A 213 2.20 -9.03 -10.54
C SER A 213 3.05 -7.80 -10.81
N LEU A 214 4.15 -7.63 -10.08
CA LEU A 214 5.09 -6.52 -10.25
C LEU A 214 5.70 -6.53 -11.66
N TYR A 215 6.34 -7.62 -12.07
CA TYR A 215 7.02 -7.70 -13.37
C TYR A 215 6.10 -7.62 -14.57
N ARG A 216 4.83 -8.03 -14.42
CA ARG A 216 3.82 -7.87 -15.46
C ARG A 216 3.46 -6.41 -15.70
N CYS A 217 3.51 -5.57 -14.66
CA CYS A 217 3.17 -4.15 -14.72
C CYS A 217 4.42 -3.24 -14.72
N ALA A 218 5.62 -3.83 -14.75
CA ALA A 218 6.89 -3.11 -14.81
C ALA A 218 7.32 -2.90 -16.27
N GLU A 219 6.53 -2.11 -17.00
CA GLU A 219 6.85 -1.68 -18.36
C GLU A 219 8.15 -0.86 -18.37
N GLY A 220 8.94 -1.00 -19.44
CA GLY A 220 10.25 -0.35 -19.56
C GLY A 220 11.38 -0.97 -18.74
N TRP A 221 11.12 -1.94 -17.84
CA TRP A 221 12.19 -2.64 -17.12
C TRP A 221 12.89 -3.66 -18.01
N SER A 222 14.21 -3.54 -18.13
CA SER A 222 15.05 -4.47 -18.87
C SER A 222 15.22 -5.80 -18.10
N ARG A 223 15.69 -6.84 -18.81
CA ARG A 223 16.12 -8.10 -18.18
C ARG A 223 17.16 -7.85 -17.08
N THR A 224 18.08 -6.93 -17.33
CA THR A 224 19.16 -6.61 -16.41
C THR A 224 18.66 -5.98 -15.12
N ASP A 225 17.66 -5.09 -15.16
CA ASP A 225 17.14 -4.54 -13.91
C ASP A 225 16.08 -5.37 -13.19
N ARG A 226 15.37 -6.26 -13.89
CA ARG A 226 14.67 -7.37 -13.21
C ARG A 226 15.64 -8.28 -12.47
N LEU A 227 16.80 -8.59 -13.07
CA LEU A 227 17.86 -9.37 -12.42
C LEU A 227 18.45 -8.63 -11.21
N ARG A 228 18.82 -7.35 -11.35
CA ARG A 228 19.35 -6.54 -10.24
C ARG A 228 18.36 -6.42 -9.09
N PHE A 229 17.09 -6.19 -9.41
CA PHE A 229 16.01 -6.22 -8.42
C PHE A 229 16.02 -7.55 -7.68
N PHE A 230 16.05 -8.67 -8.41
CA PHE A 230 15.93 -9.99 -7.78
C PHE A 230 17.14 -10.33 -6.91
N LEU A 231 18.34 -9.97 -7.35
CA LEU A 231 19.58 -10.09 -6.57
C LEU A 231 19.50 -9.29 -5.26
N ALA A 232 19.10 -8.01 -5.33
CA ALA A 232 18.88 -7.19 -4.14
C ALA A 232 17.77 -7.75 -3.22
N TYR A 233 16.68 -8.24 -3.82
CA TYR A 233 15.56 -8.87 -3.11
C TYR A 233 15.97 -10.17 -2.41
N ARG A 234 16.90 -10.93 -2.97
CA ARG A 234 17.42 -12.16 -2.35
C ARG A 234 18.62 -11.94 -1.44
N ASN A 235 19.20 -10.73 -1.46
CA ASN A 235 20.49 -10.44 -0.84
C ASN A 235 21.64 -11.29 -1.41
N GLU A 236 21.63 -11.52 -2.73
CA GLU A 236 22.60 -12.38 -3.42
C GLU A 236 23.42 -11.56 -4.42
N GLU A 237 24.72 -11.83 -4.52
CA GLU A 237 25.57 -11.26 -5.59
C GLU A 237 25.37 -11.99 -6.93
N ARG A 238 25.09 -13.29 -6.87
CA ARG A 238 24.80 -14.17 -8.00
C ARG A 238 23.63 -15.08 -7.67
N LEU A 239 22.81 -15.41 -8.67
CA LEU A 239 21.63 -16.26 -8.45
C LEU A 239 22.04 -17.66 -7.98
N SER A 240 21.61 -17.99 -6.75
CA SER A 240 21.64 -19.35 -6.19
C SER A 240 20.76 -20.33 -7.00
N VAL A 241 20.90 -21.63 -6.76
CA VAL A 241 20.09 -22.65 -7.44
C VAL A 241 18.60 -22.47 -7.11
N GLU A 242 18.27 -22.16 -5.86
CA GLU A 242 16.90 -21.87 -5.41
C GLU A 242 16.36 -20.62 -6.10
N SER A 243 17.15 -19.54 -6.13
CA SER A 243 16.81 -18.28 -6.79
C SER A 243 16.55 -18.47 -8.28
N ARG A 244 17.37 -19.27 -8.97
CA ARG A 244 17.13 -19.63 -10.39
C ARG A 244 15.80 -20.36 -10.57
N LYS A 245 15.48 -21.33 -9.71
CA LYS A 245 14.18 -22.05 -9.76
C LYS A 245 13.01 -21.08 -9.59
N LEU A 246 13.11 -20.15 -8.63
CA LEU A 246 12.05 -19.18 -8.35
C LEU A 246 11.85 -18.18 -9.50
N VAL A 247 12.93 -17.63 -10.07
CA VAL A 247 12.87 -16.76 -11.26
C VAL A 247 12.24 -17.50 -12.43
N ARG A 248 12.63 -18.75 -12.70
CA ARG A 248 12.02 -19.56 -13.77
C ARG A 248 10.52 -19.75 -13.56
N ALA A 249 10.07 -20.00 -12.34
CA ALA A 249 8.65 -20.13 -12.03
C ALA A 249 7.87 -18.83 -12.32
N ILE A 250 8.43 -17.67 -11.95
CA ILE A 250 7.85 -16.36 -12.25
C ILE A 250 7.79 -16.12 -13.77
N VAL A 251 8.90 -16.36 -14.48
CA VAL A 251 8.99 -16.17 -15.94
C VAL A 251 8.03 -17.10 -16.69
N LYS A 252 7.95 -18.38 -16.32
CA LYS A 252 7.01 -19.34 -16.93
C LYS A 252 5.57 -18.83 -16.82
N ARG A 253 5.20 -18.27 -15.67
CA ARG A 253 3.87 -17.69 -15.43
C ARG A 253 3.62 -16.43 -16.26
N LEU A 254 4.63 -15.59 -16.49
CA LEU A 254 4.56 -14.42 -17.38
C LEU A 254 4.29 -14.85 -18.82
N VAL A 255 5.07 -15.80 -19.35
CA VAL A 255 4.94 -16.29 -20.74
C VAL A 255 3.58 -16.97 -20.98
N HIS A 256 3.14 -17.84 -20.06
CA HIS A 256 1.89 -18.59 -20.22
C HIS A 256 0.66 -17.69 -20.35
N LYS A 257 0.66 -16.53 -19.69
CA LYS A 257 -0.47 -15.60 -19.76
C LYS A 257 -0.43 -14.74 -21.03
N ASN A 258 0.75 -14.33 -21.49
CA ASN A 258 0.90 -13.57 -22.74
C ASN A 258 0.48 -14.38 -23.98
N ARG A 259 0.43 -15.72 -23.90
CA ARG A 259 -0.08 -16.61 -24.96
C ARG A 259 -1.61 -16.78 -24.95
N ARG A 260 -2.30 -16.25 -23.94
CA ARG A 260 -3.77 -16.39 -23.75
C ARG A 260 -4.52 -15.05 -23.92
N VAL A 261 -3.81 -14.00 -24.32
CA VAL A 261 -4.32 -12.68 -24.70
C VAL A 261 -4.09 -12.55 -26.19
#